data_AF-A0A0R0L5B1-F1
#
_entry.id   AF-A0A0R0L5B1-F1
#
_cell.length_a   1.000
_cell.length_b   1.000
_cell.length_c   1.000
_cell.angle_alpha   90.00
_cell.angle_beta   90.00
_cell.angle_gamma   90.00
#
_symmetry.space_group_name_H-M   'P 1'
#
loop_
_entity.id
_entity.type
_entity.pdbx_description
1 polymer ?
#
loop_
_entity_poly.entity_id
_entity_poly.type
_entity_poly.pdbx_seq_one_letter_code
_entity_poly.pdbx_strand_id
1 'polypeptide(L)'
;MGTLFFFHSPIPHFSLPSMPKPIALPPLSCLRNNGDVNSLHEQKSEGNKNVDMSQSMCDDDQNVKQDNIWQLFKEAQQNILYLNKQRLGAIEKLDKTNREKQSLLSKIKKLEAEKQAGAGKDNLSTCSELLLRIDAMVLSSMISAGEASELRSLVMNHKVSLADVFNIISHKKDPELLGELRRFSDGHKKNGFHIVHICTEMTPLVPRGSVASYVTGISRALQRKGHLVEVILPKYASLNLDEVQGLHEVNVEVTSYFNGQLHGNRIWTGVVFGIGVTLIEPKYYSSFFSHEMIYGYPDDFERFSYFCRASLDYIVKCGKQPDVLHLHNWETAIVGPLFWDTFVKQGLEGTRILFTCHGFNSQGIEQPDKLALCGLDPLRLHRPDRLQDNTNTQLVNILKGGVVYSNRVVIMSSIYPKHVIVHNLSHELEPTLNVHRDKLVIAPYGLDKSTWDPSTDYFLPENFNAENMNGKAFCKAALLQKLGLSEHSSTILMSKASLMANKFSILMWVRQLQTTSYFDKRRTSSRWRE
;
A
#
# COMPACT_ATOMS: atom_id res chain seq x y z
N MET A 1 -20.26 17.35 -37.24
CA MET A 1 -18.80 17.12 -37.36
C MET A 1 -18.09 18.07 -36.41
N GLY A 2 -17.08 17.59 -35.67
CA GLY A 2 -16.29 18.38 -34.72
C GLY A 2 -15.18 17.51 -34.17
N THR A 3 -13.93 17.84 -34.49
CA THR A 3 -12.78 16.95 -34.35
C THR A 3 -12.33 16.83 -32.89
N LEU A 4 -12.23 15.61 -32.35
CA LEU A 4 -11.54 15.36 -31.09
C LEU A 4 -10.02 15.40 -31.31
N PHE A 5 -9.32 16.23 -30.55
CA PHE A 5 -7.87 16.07 -30.34
C PHE A 5 -7.64 15.24 -29.07
N PHE A 6 -7.06 14.05 -29.24
CA PHE A 6 -6.50 13.27 -28.14
C PHE A 6 -5.04 13.68 -27.91
N PHE A 7 -4.74 14.22 -26.73
CA PHE A 7 -3.36 14.22 -26.23
C PHE A 7 -3.11 12.95 -25.43
N HIS A 8 -2.20 12.10 -25.93
CA HIS A 8 -1.47 11.18 -25.07
C HIS A 8 -0.41 11.97 -24.32
N SER A 9 -0.37 11.83 -23.00
CA SER A 9 0.78 12.22 -22.18
C SER A 9 1.38 10.95 -21.56
N PRO A 10 2.69 10.69 -21.71
CA PRO A 10 3.35 9.57 -21.06
C PRO A 10 3.47 9.79 -19.55
N ILE A 11 3.79 8.70 -18.85
CA ILE A 11 4.08 8.66 -17.41
C ILE A 11 5.19 9.66 -17.08
N PRO A 12 5.07 10.47 -16.00
CA PRO A 12 6.13 11.40 -15.62
C PRO A 12 7.33 10.66 -15.03
N HIS A 13 8.43 10.60 -15.78
CA HIS A 13 9.74 10.34 -15.19
C HIS A 13 10.13 11.50 -14.28
N PHE A 14 10.51 11.20 -13.03
CA PHE A 14 11.18 12.15 -12.16
C PHE A 14 12.43 12.70 -12.85
N SER A 15 12.49 14.01 -13.03
CA SER A 15 13.68 14.73 -13.50
C SER A 15 13.93 15.92 -12.59
N LEU A 16 15.21 16.16 -12.26
CA LEU A 16 15.62 17.25 -11.36
C LEU A 16 15.22 18.62 -11.93
N PRO A 17 14.99 19.64 -11.08
CA PRO A 17 14.59 20.97 -11.54
C PRO A 17 15.63 21.57 -12.50
N SER A 18 15.17 21.95 -13.69
CA SER A 18 16.00 22.48 -14.77
C SER A 18 16.43 23.93 -14.52
N MET A 19 17.71 24.23 -14.77
CA MET A 19 18.23 25.59 -14.95
C MET A 19 17.45 26.36 -16.05
N PRO A 20 17.35 27.70 -15.96
CA PRO A 20 16.74 28.51 -17.03
C PRO A 20 17.55 28.44 -18.34
N LYS A 21 16.85 28.35 -19.48
CA LYS A 21 17.46 28.29 -20.82
C LYS A 21 17.88 29.68 -21.34
N PRO A 22 18.96 29.78 -22.14
CA PRO A 22 19.42 31.03 -22.73
C PRO A 22 18.58 31.46 -23.95
N ILE A 23 18.64 32.76 -24.27
CA ILE A 23 18.05 33.38 -25.46
C ILE A 23 18.94 33.09 -26.68
N ALA A 24 18.34 32.77 -27.83
CA ALA A 24 19.05 32.39 -29.05
C ALA A 24 19.25 33.56 -30.02
N LEU A 25 20.39 33.56 -30.72
CA LEU A 25 20.72 34.43 -31.86
C LEU A 25 20.55 33.67 -33.19
N PRO A 26 20.34 34.35 -34.33
CA PRO A 26 20.12 33.71 -35.64
C PRO A 26 21.40 33.11 -36.27
N PRO A 27 21.27 32.21 -37.27
CA PRO A 27 22.35 31.29 -37.64
C PRO A 27 23.32 31.83 -38.70
N LEU A 28 24.58 31.42 -38.59
CA LEU A 28 25.60 31.52 -39.64
C LEU A 28 25.79 30.15 -40.31
N SER A 29 25.76 30.12 -41.64
CA SER A 29 25.94 28.92 -42.46
C SER A 29 27.41 28.53 -42.58
N CYS A 30 27.76 27.30 -42.19
CA CYS A 30 29.12 26.77 -42.35
C CYS A 30 29.39 26.31 -43.80
N LEU A 31 30.49 26.79 -44.40
CA LEU A 31 31.13 26.14 -45.54
C LEU A 31 32.36 25.37 -45.06
N ARG A 32 32.45 24.10 -45.45
CA ARG A 32 33.58 23.21 -45.16
C ARG A 32 34.83 23.63 -45.95
N ASN A 33 36.02 23.42 -45.38
CA ASN A 33 36.92 22.40 -45.92
C ASN A 33 38.06 22.01 -44.95
N ASN A 34 38.60 20.81 -45.18
CA ASN A 34 39.69 20.20 -44.41
C ASN A 34 41.06 20.81 -44.76
N GLY A 35 42.05 20.64 -43.88
CA GLY A 35 43.46 20.89 -44.18
C GLY A 35 44.37 20.64 -42.98
N ASP A 36 45.36 19.76 -43.13
CA ASP A 36 46.24 19.30 -42.06
C ASP A 36 47.41 20.25 -41.72
N VAL A 37 47.81 20.20 -40.45
CA VAL A 37 49.19 20.12 -39.94
C VAL A 37 50.34 20.51 -40.90
N ASN A 38 51.03 21.65 -40.68
CA ASN A 38 52.46 21.66 -40.28
C ASN A 38 53.13 23.05 -40.09
N SER A 39 53.91 23.14 -39.00
CA SER A 39 55.27 23.71 -38.85
C SER A 39 55.84 24.93 -39.63
N LEU A 40 56.60 25.74 -38.87
CA LEU A 40 57.87 26.42 -39.21
C LEU A 40 57.92 27.81 -39.92
N HIS A 41 58.48 28.76 -39.16
CA HIS A 41 59.59 29.69 -39.47
C HIS A 41 59.71 30.48 -40.80
N GLU A 42 59.89 31.80 -40.59
CA GLU A 42 60.95 32.67 -41.16
C GLU A 42 60.80 33.49 -42.47
N GLN A 43 61.09 34.79 -42.27
CA GLN A 43 61.90 35.72 -43.09
C GLN A 43 61.35 36.42 -44.36
N LYS A 44 61.58 37.75 -44.34
CA LYS A 44 61.96 38.68 -45.43
C LYS A 44 60.96 38.89 -46.59
N SER A 45 60.38 40.07 -46.82
CA SER A 45 60.90 41.45 -47.04
C SER A 45 61.18 41.79 -48.52
N GLU A 46 60.59 42.92 -48.96
CA GLU A 46 60.85 43.65 -50.22
C GLU A 46 60.35 42.98 -51.54
N GLY A 47 59.76 43.71 -52.50
CA GLY A 47 59.40 45.14 -52.55
C GLY A 47 58.73 45.57 -53.89
N ASN A 48 58.58 46.90 -54.06
CA ASN A 48 57.99 47.65 -55.21
C ASN A 48 56.44 47.61 -55.38
N LYS A 49 55.71 48.75 -55.29
CA LYS A 49 55.57 49.91 -56.23
C LYS A 49 54.82 49.50 -57.51
N ASN A 50 53.75 50.13 -58.01
CA ASN A 50 53.13 51.48 -57.88
C ASN A 50 51.64 51.37 -58.34
N VAL A 51 50.69 52.34 -58.28
CA VAL A 51 50.62 53.76 -57.86
C VAL A 51 49.18 54.15 -57.42
N ASP A 52 48.99 55.39 -56.93
CA ASP A 52 47.76 56.20 -56.70
C ASP A 52 46.35 55.67 -57.05
N MET A 53 45.43 55.79 -56.08
CA MET A 53 44.42 56.87 -56.13
C MET A 53 43.89 57.26 -54.75
N SER A 54 43.75 58.57 -54.52
CA SER A 54 43.37 59.21 -53.25
C SER A 54 41.97 58.84 -52.72
N GLN A 55 41.82 58.70 -51.40
CA GLN A 55 41.02 59.63 -50.58
C GLN A 55 41.12 59.38 -49.06
N SER A 56 40.89 60.44 -48.29
CA SER A 56 40.97 60.51 -46.83
C SER A 56 39.81 59.83 -46.10
N MET A 57 40.11 59.02 -45.08
CA MET A 57 39.23 58.79 -43.93
C MET A 57 40.05 58.97 -42.64
N CYS A 58 39.51 59.76 -41.71
CA CYS A 58 40.19 60.25 -40.51
C CYS A 58 40.30 59.19 -39.40
N ASP A 59 41.10 59.50 -38.36
CA ASP A 59 41.35 58.69 -37.16
C ASP A 59 40.10 58.39 -36.27
N ASP A 60 38.89 58.72 -36.71
CA ASP A 60 37.65 58.54 -35.95
C ASP A 60 37.20 57.06 -35.82
N ASP A 61 37.44 56.21 -36.82
CA ASP A 61 36.89 54.84 -36.84
C ASP A 61 37.59 53.86 -35.87
N GLN A 62 38.74 54.25 -35.29
CA GLN A 62 39.36 53.49 -34.19
C GLN A 62 38.78 53.87 -32.82
N ASN A 63 38.55 55.16 -32.55
CA ASN A 63 37.97 55.61 -31.28
C ASN A 63 36.53 55.08 -31.10
N VAL A 64 35.71 55.10 -32.15
CA VAL A 64 34.32 54.60 -32.09
C VAL A 64 34.26 53.11 -31.75
N LYS A 65 35.23 52.29 -32.18
CA LYS A 65 35.33 50.87 -31.79
C LYS A 65 35.83 50.70 -30.35
N GLN A 66 36.81 51.51 -29.93
CA GLN A 66 37.35 51.50 -28.57
C GLN A 66 36.27 51.82 -27.53
N ASP A 67 35.44 52.83 -27.79
CA ASP A 67 34.34 53.23 -26.90
C ASP A 67 33.20 52.20 -26.85
N ASN A 68 32.85 51.57 -27.98
CA ASN A 68 31.86 50.49 -28.02
C ASN A 68 32.30 49.28 -27.18
N ILE A 69 33.59 48.91 -27.24
CA ILE A 69 34.16 47.84 -26.42
C ILE A 69 34.13 48.23 -24.93
N TRP A 70 34.46 49.47 -24.59
CA TRP A 70 34.39 49.96 -23.21
C TRP A 70 32.97 50.01 -22.65
N GLN A 71 31.97 50.32 -23.49
CA GLN A 71 30.57 50.32 -23.11
C GLN A 71 30.06 48.89 -22.85
N LEU A 72 30.36 47.95 -23.75
CA LEU A 72 30.07 46.52 -23.55
C LEU A 72 30.76 45.96 -22.29
N PHE A 73 31.99 46.40 -21.98
CA PHE A 73 32.69 46.00 -20.77
C PHE A 73 32.02 46.54 -19.49
N LYS A 74 31.56 47.79 -19.49
CA LYS A 74 30.77 48.37 -18.38
C LYS A 74 29.44 47.65 -18.18
N GLU A 75 28.73 47.34 -19.27
CA GLU A 75 27.48 46.56 -19.22
C GLU A 75 27.72 45.14 -18.70
N ALA A 76 28.80 44.47 -19.14
CA ALA A 76 29.19 43.16 -18.62
C ALA A 76 29.49 43.20 -17.11
N GLN A 77 30.21 44.23 -16.64
CA GLN A 77 30.47 44.42 -15.20
C GLN A 77 29.17 44.63 -14.39
N GLN A 78 28.24 45.44 -14.89
CA GLN A 78 26.93 45.66 -14.25
C GLN A 78 26.09 44.38 -14.22
N ASN A 79 26.05 43.62 -15.32
CA ASN A 79 25.35 42.34 -15.40
C ASN A 79 25.94 41.30 -14.44
N ILE A 80 27.27 41.21 -14.33
CA ILE A 80 27.96 40.34 -13.36
C ILE A 80 27.59 40.74 -11.93
N LEU A 81 27.59 42.05 -11.61
CA LEU A 81 27.22 42.54 -10.28
C LEU A 81 25.75 42.23 -9.94
N TYR A 82 24.84 42.41 -10.89
CA TYR A 82 23.41 42.09 -10.73
C TYR A 82 23.18 40.59 -10.51
N LEU A 83 23.80 39.73 -11.33
CA LEU A 83 23.71 38.28 -11.18
C LEU A 83 24.30 37.79 -9.85
N ASN A 84 25.42 38.36 -9.40
CA ASN A 84 26.00 38.04 -8.10
C ASN A 84 25.08 38.45 -6.94
N LYS A 85 24.41 39.62 -7.03
CA LYS A 85 23.42 40.07 -6.03
C LYS A 85 22.21 39.14 -5.98
N GLN A 86 21.69 38.69 -7.13
CA GLN A 86 20.62 37.69 -7.16
C GLN A 86 21.08 36.33 -6.60
N ARG A 87 22.31 35.90 -6.90
CA ARG A 87 22.89 34.66 -6.39
C ARG A 87 23.01 34.66 -4.87
N LEU A 88 23.45 35.77 -4.26
CA LEU A 88 23.46 35.92 -2.79
C LEU A 88 22.05 35.75 -2.20
N GLY A 89 21.05 36.49 -2.73
CA GLY A 89 19.67 36.40 -2.23
C GLY A 89 19.02 35.02 -2.42
N ALA A 90 19.47 34.24 -3.41
CA ALA A 90 19.07 32.83 -3.56
C ALA A 90 19.73 31.92 -2.51
N ILE A 91 21.02 32.12 -2.22
CA ILE A 91 21.76 31.38 -1.19
C ILE A 91 21.18 31.66 0.20
N GLU A 92 20.90 32.92 0.56
CA GLU A 92 20.29 33.27 1.85
C GLU A 92 18.92 32.61 2.06
N LYS A 93 18.11 32.52 1.00
CA LYS A 93 16.82 31.80 1.02
C LYS A 93 17.02 30.29 1.18
N LEU A 94 18.01 29.70 0.51
CA LEU A 94 18.37 28.29 0.65
C LEU A 94 18.80 27.99 2.11
N ASP A 95 19.67 28.81 2.68
CA ASP A 95 20.17 28.65 4.06
C ASP A 95 19.10 28.87 5.12
N LYS A 96 18.13 29.76 4.87
CA LYS A 96 16.94 29.88 5.72
C LYS A 96 16.10 28.60 5.65
N THR A 97 15.82 28.10 4.45
CA THR A 97 15.02 26.89 4.22
C THR A 97 15.68 25.64 4.82
N ASN A 98 17.01 25.53 4.71
CA ASN A 98 17.78 24.43 5.32
C ASN A 98 17.76 24.49 6.85
N ARG A 99 17.84 25.68 7.46
CA ARG A 99 17.71 25.84 8.92
C ARG A 99 16.30 25.48 9.41
N GLU A 100 15.26 25.89 8.69
CA GLU A 100 13.87 25.50 8.98
C GLU A 100 13.69 23.98 8.85
N LYS A 101 14.22 23.36 7.78
CA LYS A 101 14.22 21.90 7.60
C LYS A 101 14.92 21.16 8.76
N GLN A 102 16.10 21.63 9.19
CA GLN A 102 16.82 21.02 10.32
C GLN A 102 16.04 21.14 11.65
N SER A 103 15.42 22.29 11.89
CA SER A 103 14.55 22.53 13.05
C SER A 103 13.30 21.63 13.05
N LEU A 104 12.68 21.44 11.89
CA LEU A 104 11.56 20.51 11.75
C LEU A 104 11.99 19.06 11.95
N LEU A 105 13.15 18.64 11.40
CA LEU A 105 13.68 17.28 11.60
C LEU A 105 14.03 16.98 13.06
N SER A 106 14.59 17.93 13.81
CA SER A 106 14.86 17.74 15.24
C SER A 106 13.56 17.69 16.06
N LYS A 107 12.56 18.49 15.69
CA LYS A 107 11.23 18.49 16.32
C LYS A 107 10.46 17.19 16.02
N ILE A 108 10.54 16.65 14.81
CA ILE A 108 10.00 15.33 14.43
C ILE A 108 10.66 14.25 15.28
N LYS A 109 12.00 14.17 15.33
CA LYS A 109 12.72 13.20 16.17
C LYS A 109 12.34 13.29 17.65
N LYS A 110 12.13 14.50 18.16
CA LYS A 110 11.68 14.72 19.55
C LYS A 110 10.25 14.18 19.75
N LEU A 111 9.31 14.48 18.85
CA LEU A 111 7.94 13.98 18.90
C LEU A 111 7.85 12.45 18.70
N GLU A 112 8.73 11.87 17.88
CA GLU A 112 8.87 10.41 17.72
C GLU A 112 9.37 9.76 19.01
N ALA A 113 10.38 10.35 19.67
CA ALA A 113 10.88 9.89 20.97
C ALA A 113 9.84 10.07 22.09
N GLU A 114 9.09 11.17 22.11
CA GLU A 114 7.99 11.41 23.06
C GLU A 114 6.83 10.43 22.83
N LYS A 115 6.50 10.11 21.57
CA LYS A 115 5.54 9.06 21.20
C LYS A 115 6.00 7.67 21.66
N GLN A 116 7.28 7.35 21.51
CA GLN A 116 7.86 6.07 21.97
C GLN A 116 7.93 5.99 23.51
N ALA A 117 8.22 7.09 24.20
CA ALA A 117 8.28 7.13 25.66
C ALA A 117 6.89 7.17 26.33
N GLY A 118 5.89 7.78 25.68
CA GLY A 118 4.50 7.79 26.14
C GLY A 118 3.73 6.50 25.84
N ALA A 119 4.23 5.68 24.89
CA ALA A 119 3.68 4.36 24.59
C ALA A 119 4.29 3.31 25.53
N GLY A 120 3.78 3.23 26.77
CA GLY A 120 3.86 1.97 27.52
C GLY A 120 3.29 0.85 26.66
N LYS A 121 3.95 -0.33 26.60
CA LYS A 121 3.52 -1.46 25.75
C LYS A 121 2.03 -1.71 25.97
N ASP A 122 1.22 -1.49 24.94
CA ASP A 122 -0.22 -1.74 24.97
C ASP A 122 -0.46 -3.17 25.46
N ASN A 123 -1.34 -3.34 26.45
CA ASN A 123 -1.62 -4.64 27.09
C ASN A 123 -1.95 -5.77 26.08
N LEU A 124 -2.57 -5.40 24.95
CA LEU A 124 -2.85 -6.29 23.82
C LEU A 124 -1.57 -6.75 23.09
N SER A 125 -0.59 -5.85 22.92
CA SER A 125 0.69 -6.12 22.25
C SER A 125 1.49 -7.18 22.99
N THR A 126 1.60 -7.06 24.31
CA THR A 126 2.30 -8.02 25.16
C THR A 126 1.64 -9.40 25.15
N CYS A 127 0.30 -9.45 25.09
CA CYS A 127 -0.41 -10.73 24.95
C CYS A 127 -0.12 -11.39 23.61
N SER A 128 -0.10 -10.63 22.50
CA SER A 128 0.24 -11.18 21.18
C SER A 128 1.71 -11.62 21.06
N GLU A 129 2.65 -10.86 21.60
CA GLU A 129 4.07 -11.22 21.69
C GLU A 129 4.27 -12.55 22.45
N LEU A 130 3.57 -12.71 23.57
CA LEU A 130 3.60 -13.92 24.38
C LEU A 130 3.02 -15.15 23.65
N LEU A 131 1.93 -14.98 22.91
CA LEU A 131 1.31 -16.06 22.12
C LEU A 131 2.21 -16.51 20.96
N LEU A 132 2.78 -15.56 20.21
CA LEU A 132 3.76 -15.85 19.15
C LEU A 132 5.00 -16.56 19.69
N ARG A 133 5.40 -16.25 20.92
CA ARG A 133 6.50 -16.91 21.61
C ARG A 133 6.16 -18.34 22.05
N ILE A 134 4.94 -18.60 22.52
CA ILE A 134 4.43 -19.96 22.74
C ILE A 134 4.46 -20.76 21.42
N ASP A 135 4.11 -20.14 20.28
CA ASP A 135 4.20 -20.80 18.98
C ASP A 135 5.65 -21.16 18.59
N ALA A 136 6.59 -20.24 18.82
CA ALA A 136 8.02 -20.49 18.61
C ALA A 136 8.54 -21.64 19.50
N MET A 137 8.03 -21.79 20.73
CA MET A 137 8.34 -22.92 21.61
C MET A 137 7.76 -24.25 21.11
N VAL A 138 6.55 -24.26 20.52
CA VAL A 138 6.02 -25.48 19.88
C VAL A 138 6.84 -25.85 18.65
N LEU A 139 7.12 -24.89 17.77
CA LEU A 139 7.91 -25.11 16.56
C LEU A 139 9.31 -25.66 16.88
N SER A 140 9.95 -25.13 17.92
CA SER A 140 11.26 -25.61 18.40
C SER A 140 11.19 -26.91 19.23
N SER A 141 10.02 -27.54 19.35
CA SER A 141 9.75 -28.76 20.14
C SER A 141 10.08 -28.63 21.63
N MET A 142 10.06 -27.41 22.17
CA MET A 142 10.31 -27.11 23.58
C MET A 142 9.09 -27.44 24.48
N ILE A 143 7.88 -27.35 23.92
CA ILE A 143 6.62 -27.72 24.57
C ILE A 143 5.72 -28.51 23.59
N SER A 144 4.79 -29.30 24.14
CA SER A 144 3.83 -30.03 23.32
C SER A 144 2.69 -29.13 22.81
N ALA A 145 2.03 -29.55 21.72
CA ALA A 145 0.84 -28.85 21.22
C ALA A 145 -0.32 -28.79 22.24
N GLY A 146 -0.45 -29.81 23.10
CA GLY A 146 -1.44 -29.84 24.19
C GLY A 146 -1.15 -28.80 25.26
N GLU A 147 0.09 -28.80 25.78
CA GLU A 147 0.55 -27.80 26.75
C GLU A 147 0.44 -26.37 26.19
N ALA A 148 0.83 -26.17 24.92
CA ALA A 148 0.68 -24.87 24.27
C ALA A 148 -0.79 -24.42 24.15
N SER A 149 -1.73 -25.34 23.98
CA SER A 149 -3.17 -25.02 23.98
C SER A 149 -3.64 -24.51 25.35
N GLU A 150 -3.22 -25.17 26.43
CA GLU A 150 -3.50 -24.74 27.81
C GLU A 150 -2.89 -23.36 28.08
N LEU A 151 -1.63 -23.15 27.71
CA LEU A 151 -0.93 -21.86 27.87
C LEU A 151 -1.59 -20.73 27.06
N ARG A 152 -2.00 -20.98 25.81
CA ARG A 152 -2.75 -19.98 25.01
C ARG A 152 -4.09 -19.64 25.67
N SER A 153 -4.81 -20.64 26.21
CA SER A 153 -6.06 -20.42 26.93
C SER A 153 -5.87 -19.57 28.19
N LEU A 154 -4.82 -19.85 28.98
CA LEU A 154 -4.45 -19.09 30.17
C LEU A 154 -4.19 -17.62 29.83
N VAL A 155 -3.35 -17.33 28.83
CA VAL A 155 -3.07 -15.96 28.37
C VAL A 155 -4.36 -15.26 27.92
N MET A 156 -5.23 -15.99 27.22
CA MET A 156 -6.47 -15.44 26.69
C MET A 156 -7.55 -15.13 27.72
N ASN A 157 -7.69 -15.97 28.74
CA ASN A 157 -8.61 -15.73 29.86
C ASN A 157 -8.20 -14.48 30.66
N HIS A 158 -6.89 -14.22 30.79
CA HIS A 158 -6.35 -13.25 31.74
C HIS A 158 -5.81 -11.94 31.14
N LYS A 159 -5.88 -11.73 29.82
CA LYS A 159 -5.29 -10.57 29.10
C LYS A 159 -5.60 -9.16 29.62
N VAL A 160 -6.65 -8.98 30.41
CA VAL A 160 -6.98 -7.69 31.05
C VAL A 160 -6.46 -7.61 32.50
N SER A 161 -6.38 -8.74 33.20
CA SER A 161 -6.05 -8.80 34.63
C SER A 161 -4.58 -9.10 34.92
N LEU A 162 -3.82 -9.57 33.92
CA LEU A 162 -2.41 -9.94 34.04
C LEU A 162 -1.48 -9.11 33.14
N ALA A 163 -1.95 -8.05 32.50
CA ALA A 163 -1.11 -7.32 31.54
C ALA A 163 0.16 -6.73 32.18
N ASP A 164 0.08 -6.20 33.40
CA ASP A 164 1.24 -5.74 34.18
C ASP A 164 2.22 -6.89 34.47
N VAL A 165 1.70 -8.09 34.72
CA VAL A 165 2.51 -9.28 35.02
C VAL A 165 3.10 -9.88 33.73
N PHE A 166 2.36 -9.85 32.62
CA PHE A 166 2.85 -10.21 31.29
C PHE A 166 3.95 -9.24 30.81
N ASN A 167 3.84 -7.95 31.11
CA ASN A 167 4.92 -6.99 30.87
C ASN A 167 6.19 -7.36 31.65
N ILE A 168 6.07 -7.85 32.89
CA ILE A 168 7.23 -8.32 33.69
C ILE A 168 7.83 -9.64 33.15
N ILE A 169 7.02 -10.62 32.73
CA ILE A 169 7.54 -11.92 32.28
C ILE A 169 7.93 -11.97 30.79
N SER A 170 7.36 -11.13 29.93
CA SER A 170 7.64 -11.12 28.47
C SER A 170 9.12 -10.93 28.13
N HIS A 171 9.89 -10.26 28.99
CA HIS A 171 11.33 -10.04 28.82
C HIS A 171 12.23 -11.19 29.33
N LYS A 172 11.69 -12.18 30.04
CA LYS A 172 12.45 -13.34 30.55
C LYS A 172 12.86 -14.29 29.42
N LYS A 173 13.73 -15.28 29.69
CA LYS A 173 14.05 -16.35 28.71
C LYS A 173 12.95 -17.41 28.64
N ASP A 174 12.90 -18.20 27.56
CA ASP A 174 11.82 -19.20 27.34
C ASP A 174 11.61 -20.16 28.52
N PRO A 175 12.66 -20.74 29.15
CA PRO A 175 12.47 -21.65 30.29
C PRO A 175 11.93 -20.96 31.54
N GLU A 176 12.36 -19.72 31.78
CA GLU A 176 11.91 -18.89 32.91
C GLU A 176 10.46 -18.45 32.72
N LEU A 177 10.11 -18.06 31.49
CA LEU A 177 8.76 -17.69 31.09
C LEU A 177 7.78 -18.86 31.27
N LEU A 178 8.15 -20.05 30.80
CA LEU A 178 7.38 -21.28 31.04
C LEU A 178 7.25 -21.60 32.53
N GLY A 179 8.33 -21.40 33.30
CA GLY A 179 8.32 -21.56 34.75
C GLY A 179 7.32 -20.65 35.47
N GLU A 180 7.18 -19.40 35.02
CA GLU A 180 6.16 -18.48 35.56
C GLU A 180 4.75 -18.82 35.06
N LEU A 181 4.59 -19.08 33.75
CA LEU A 181 3.29 -19.41 33.16
C LEU A 181 2.64 -20.64 33.83
N ARG A 182 3.43 -21.70 34.07
CA ARG A 182 2.98 -22.92 34.77
C ARG A 182 2.59 -22.69 36.25
N ARG A 183 2.89 -21.53 36.83
CA ARG A 183 2.56 -21.18 38.23
C ARG A 183 1.30 -20.34 38.37
N PHE A 184 0.71 -19.86 37.27
CA PHE A 184 -0.61 -19.22 37.32
C PHE A 184 -1.71 -20.28 37.47
N SER A 185 -2.61 -20.06 38.43
CA SER A 185 -3.82 -20.87 38.56
C SER A 185 -4.95 -20.33 37.68
N ASP A 186 -5.79 -21.24 37.19
CA ASP A 186 -6.85 -20.91 36.24
C ASP A 186 -7.99 -20.12 36.90
N GLY A 187 -8.19 -18.87 36.47
CA GLY A 187 -9.28 -17.98 36.86
C GLY A 187 -10.36 -17.86 35.78
N HIS A 188 -11.56 -17.44 36.19
CA HIS A 188 -12.79 -17.43 35.36
C HIS A 188 -12.60 -17.17 33.84
N LYS A 189 -12.99 -18.17 33.04
CA LYS A 189 -13.10 -18.07 31.57
C LYS A 189 -13.84 -16.81 31.12
N LYS A 190 -13.21 -16.04 30.22
CA LYS A 190 -13.89 -15.08 29.35
C LYS A 190 -14.03 -15.69 27.96
N ASN A 191 -15.28 -15.77 27.47
CA ASN A 191 -15.61 -16.38 26.18
C ASN A 191 -15.20 -15.47 24.99
N GLY A 192 -13.92 -15.40 24.69
CA GLY A 192 -13.37 -14.70 23.53
C GLY A 192 -12.86 -15.68 22.47
N PHE A 193 -13.46 -15.67 21.28
CA PHE A 193 -12.98 -16.47 20.14
C PHE A 193 -11.52 -16.18 19.75
N HIS A 194 -10.83 -17.20 19.26
CA HIS A 194 -9.56 -17.13 18.54
C HIS A 194 -9.79 -17.06 17.03
N ILE A 195 -9.39 -15.94 16.43
CA ILE A 195 -9.61 -15.63 15.03
C ILE A 195 -8.26 -15.44 14.35
N VAL A 196 -8.00 -16.21 13.29
CA VAL A 196 -6.80 -16.04 12.45
C VAL A 196 -7.25 -15.56 11.08
N HIS A 197 -6.85 -14.35 10.70
CA HIS A 197 -7.01 -13.88 9.33
C HIS A 197 -5.90 -14.45 8.46
N ILE A 198 -6.25 -15.01 7.31
CA ILE A 198 -5.30 -15.32 6.24
C ILE A 198 -5.62 -14.33 5.11
N CYS A 199 -4.70 -13.44 4.80
CA CYS A 199 -4.90 -12.37 3.82
C CYS A 199 -3.61 -12.06 3.05
N THR A 200 -3.76 -11.27 2.00
CA THR A 200 -2.66 -10.70 1.20
C THR A 200 -2.26 -9.30 1.64
N GLU A 201 -3.09 -8.62 2.42
CA GLU A 201 -2.94 -7.20 2.76
C GLU A 201 -3.32 -6.86 4.20
N MET A 202 -2.58 -5.95 4.83
CA MET A 202 -2.84 -5.38 6.15
C MET A 202 -2.16 -4.02 6.29
N THR A 203 -2.85 -3.00 6.81
CA THR A 203 -2.23 -1.69 7.11
C THR A 203 -1.47 -1.77 8.45
N PRO A 204 -0.21 -1.30 8.57
CA PRO A 204 0.54 -0.49 7.60
C PRO A 204 1.52 -1.29 6.70
N LEU A 205 1.66 -2.60 6.94
CA LEU A 205 2.61 -3.50 6.28
C LEU A 205 2.47 -3.51 4.74
N VAL A 206 1.24 -3.63 4.27
CA VAL A 206 0.86 -3.81 2.86
C VAL A 206 -0.36 -2.92 2.55
N PRO A 207 -0.19 -1.59 2.43
CA PRO A 207 -1.31 -0.64 2.37
C PRO A 207 -1.71 -0.32 0.92
N ARG A 208 -2.02 -1.34 0.09
CA ARG A 208 -2.32 -1.14 -1.35
C ARG A 208 -3.81 -0.96 -1.67
N GLY A 209 -4.69 -1.67 -0.98
CA GLY A 209 -6.13 -1.74 -1.27
C GLY A 209 -7.03 -1.58 -0.04
N SER A 210 -8.35 -1.66 -0.27
CA SER A 210 -9.35 -1.57 0.81
C SER A 210 -9.32 -2.75 1.78
N VAL A 211 -8.78 -3.90 1.35
CA VAL A 211 -8.56 -5.09 2.18
C VAL A 211 -7.59 -4.77 3.33
N ALA A 212 -6.48 -4.08 3.04
CA ALA A 212 -5.47 -3.72 4.04
C ALA A 212 -6.05 -3.02 5.27
N SER A 213 -6.80 -1.95 5.02
CA SER A 213 -7.43 -1.15 6.07
C SER A 213 -8.62 -1.85 6.72
N TYR A 214 -9.34 -2.71 5.97
CA TYR A 214 -10.41 -3.54 6.53
C TYR A 214 -9.85 -4.55 7.54
N VAL A 215 -8.83 -5.33 7.16
CA VAL A 215 -8.20 -6.35 8.03
C VAL A 215 -7.69 -5.71 9.32
N THR A 216 -6.95 -4.60 9.24
CA THR A 216 -6.48 -3.89 10.43
C THR A 216 -7.63 -3.35 11.29
N GLY A 217 -8.64 -2.74 10.67
CA GLY A 217 -9.79 -2.17 11.37
C GLY A 217 -10.67 -3.21 12.07
N ILE A 218 -10.98 -4.32 11.39
CA ILE A 218 -11.78 -5.41 11.99
C ILE A 218 -10.99 -6.14 13.08
N SER A 219 -9.69 -6.35 12.90
CA SER A 219 -8.81 -6.94 13.92
C SER A 219 -8.80 -6.11 15.20
N ARG A 220 -8.54 -4.79 15.10
CA ARG A 220 -8.61 -3.85 16.24
C ARG A 220 -9.98 -3.86 16.91
N ALA A 221 -11.07 -3.88 16.13
CA ALA A 221 -12.43 -3.91 16.67
C ALA A 221 -12.75 -5.22 17.41
N LEU A 222 -12.28 -6.36 16.91
CA LEU A 222 -12.45 -7.68 17.54
C LEU A 222 -11.60 -7.81 18.82
N GLN A 223 -10.36 -7.32 18.81
CA GLN A 223 -9.51 -7.27 20.00
C GLN A 223 -10.14 -6.42 21.12
N ARG A 224 -10.66 -5.23 20.79
CA ARG A 224 -11.41 -4.36 21.73
C ARG A 224 -12.65 -5.04 22.31
N LYS A 225 -13.27 -5.98 21.59
CA LYS A 225 -14.38 -6.82 22.07
C LYS A 225 -13.96 -8.04 22.90
N GLY A 226 -12.65 -8.27 23.08
CA GLY A 226 -12.14 -9.37 23.87
C GLY A 226 -11.84 -10.65 23.09
N HIS A 227 -11.75 -10.62 21.76
CA HIS A 227 -11.27 -11.76 20.96
C HIS A 227 -9.73 -11.82 20.90
N LEU A 228 -9.17 -12.98 20.53
CA LEU A 228 -7.81 -13.05 20.00
C LEU A 228 -7.89 -12.85 18.51
N VAL A 229 -7.00 -12.01 17.98
CA VAL A 229 -6.85 -11.85 16.55
C VAL A 229 -5.39 -11.95 16.18
N GLU A 230 -5.11 -12.78 15.19
CA GLU A 230 -3.82 -12.90 14.52
C GLU A 230 -4.00 -12.72 13.02
N VAL A 231 -2.93 -12.35 12.32
CA VAL A 231 -2.90 -12.16 10.87
C VAL A 231 -1.71 -12.92 10.29
N ILE A 232 -1.97 -13.76 9.28
CA ILE A 232 -0.93 -14.41 8.48
C ILE A 232 -0.87 -13.72 7.11
N LEU A 233 0.32 -13.35 6.68
CA LEU A 233 0.62 -12.65 5.42
C LEU A 233 1.80 -13.32 4.68
N PRO A 234 1.90 -13.16 3.35
CA PRO A 234 3.14 -13.43 2.64
C PRO A 234 4.22 -12.41 3.05
N LYS A 235 5.48 -12.83 3.17
CA LYS A 235 6.60 -11.90 3.35
C LYS A 235 7.00 -11.27 2.01
N TYR A 236 6.31 -10.20 1.62
CA TYR A 236 6.69 -9.44 0.41
C TYR A 236 8.04 -8.73 0.59
N ALA A 237 8.82 -8.65 -0.50
CA ALA A 237 10.10 -7.93 -0.50
C ALA A 237 9.93 -6.41 -0.30
N SER A 238 8.73 -5.87 -0.57
CA SER A 238 8.38 -4.46 -0.41
C SER A 238 7.69 -4.12 0.93
N LEU A 239 7.72 -5.03 1.91
CA LEU A 239 7.16 -4.78 3.25
C LEU A 239 7.91 -3.66 3.98
N ASN A 240 7.16 -2.71 4.55
CA ASN A 240 7.69 -1.86 5.60
C ASN A 240 7.70 -2.65 6.93
N LEU A 241 8.88 -3.06 7.36
CA LEU A 241 9.07 -3.87 8.57
C LEU A 241 9.32 -3.01 9.83
N ASP A 242 9.58 -1.70 9.69
CA ASP A 242 9.88 -0.80 10.81
C ASP A 242 8.66 -0.61 11.75
N GLU A 243 7.45 -0.80 11.22
CA GLU A 243 6.18 -0.75 11.96
C GLU A 243 5.87 -2.07 12.72
N VAL A 244 6.72 -3.11 12.61
CA VAL A 244 6.52 -4.40 13.28
C VAL A 244 7.35 -4.48 14.56
N GLN A 245 6.66 -4.43 15.70
CA GLN A 245 7.29 -4.56 17.01
C GLN A 245 7.76 -6.00 17.25
N GLY A 246 8.99 -6.18 17.72
CA GLY A 246 9.53 -7.50 18.08
C GLY A 246 9.72 -8.46 16.91
N LEU A 247 9.84 -7.95 15.68
CA LEU A 247 10.02 -8.78 14.48
C LEU A 247 11.27 -9.66 14.59
N HIS A 248 11.10 -10.97 14.47
CA HIS A 248 12.20 -11.93 14.41
C HIS A 248 11.84 -13.16 13.56
N GLU A 249 12.87 -13.82 13.00
CA GLU A 249 12.75 -15.15 12.38
C GLU A 249 12.68 -16.21 13.49
N VAL A 250 11.68 -17.10 13.41
CA VAL A 250 11.63 -18.30 14.24
C VAL A 250 12.58 -19.32 13.63
N ASN A 251 13.62 -19.71 14.37
CA ASN A 251 14.72 -20.58 13.92
C ASN A 251 14.30 -22.06 13.76
N VAL A 252 13.25 -22.33 12.98
CA VAL A 252 12.66 -23.65 12.73
C VAL A 252 12.22 -23.76 11.27
N GLU A 253 12.52 -24.90 10.64
CA GLU A 253 12.12 -25.16 9.26
C GLU A 253 10.67 -25.68 9.15
N VAL A 254 9.75 -24.79 8.75
CA VAL A 254 8.39 -25.18 8.38
C VAL A 254 8.34 -25.56 6.90
N THR A 255 8.29 -26.85 6.61
CA THR A 255 8.02 -27.36 5.25
C THR A 255 6.52 -27.33 4.89
N SER A 256 6.22 -27.16 3.60
CA SER A 256 4.86 -27.19 3.03
C SER A 256 4.85 -27.92 1.69
N TYR A 257 3.75 -28.60 1.35
CA TYR A 257 3.64 -29.27 0.05
C TYR A 257 3.43 -28.25 -1.08
N PHE A 258 4.21 -28.36 -2.14
CA PHE A 258 3.91 -27.71 -3.42
C PHE A 258 4.49 -28.48 -4.61
N ASN A 259 3.71 -28.61 -5.68
CA ASN A 259 4.10 -29.22 -6.96
C ASN A 259 4.84 -30.58 -6.80
N GLY A 260 4.23 -31.52 -6.06
CA GLY A 260 4.78 -32.86 -5.85
C GLY A 260 5.87 -32.98 -4.78
N GLN A 261 6.31 -31.89 -4.15
CA GLN A 261 7.45 -31.89 -3.22
C GLN A 261 7.17 -31.09 -1.94
N LEU A 262 8.01 -31.28 -0.90
CA LEU A 262 7.99 -30.46 0.32
C LEU A 262 9.04 -29.35 0.22
N HIS A 263 8.61 -28.11 0.41
CA HIS A 263 9.46 -26.91 0.32
C HIS A 263 9.56 -26.21 1.67
N GLY A 264 10.77 -25.82 2.08
CA GLY A 264 11.00 -25.10 3.32
C GLY A 264 10.54 -23.64 3.27
N ASN A 265 10.02 -23.15 4.38
CA ASN A 265 9.67 -21.75 4.63
C ASN A 265 10.51 -21.21 5.79
N ARG A 266 10.73 -19.89 5.80
CA ARG A 266 11.06 -19.13 7.01
C ARG A 266 9.80 -18.51 7.57
N ILE A 267 9.67 -18.51 8.88
CA ILE A 267 8.53 -17.97 9.61
C ILE A 267 9.03 -16.76 10.39
N TRP A 268 8.45 -15.60 10.13
CA TRP A 268 8.76 -14.37 10.85
C TRP A 268 7.56 -13.99 11.71
N THR A 269 7.79 -13.60 12.96
CA THR A 269 6.71 -13.21 13.87
C THR A 269 6.99 -11.85 14.50
N GLY A 270 5.93 -11.08 14.76
CA GLY A 270 6.00 -9.78 15.41
C GLY A 270 4.60 -9.20 15.63
N VAL A 271 4.50 -7.97 16.13
CA VAL A 271 3.23 -7.37 16.55
C VAL A 271 2.99 -6.02 15.88
N VAL A 272 1.79 -5.81 15.37
CA VAL A 272 1.34 -4.57 14.70
C VAL A 272 0.03 -4.12 15.32
N PHE A 273 -0.01 -2.90 15.89
CA PHE A 273 -1.20 -2.37 16.59
C PHE A 273 -1.81 -3.31 17.65
N GLY A 274 -0.96 -4.10 18.32
CA GLY A 274 -1.38 -5.11 19.29
C GLY A 274 -1.85 -6.44 18.69
N ILE A 275 -1.83 -6.60 17.37
CA ILE A 275 -2.23 -7.81 16.63
C ILE A 275 -0.98 -8.65 16.36
N GLY A 276 -1.02 -9.95 16.66
CA GLY A 276 0.04 -10.89 16.31
C GLY A 276 0.09 -11.10 14.80
N VAL A 277 1.24 -10.85 14.18
CA VAL A 277 1.46 -11.01 12.75
C VAL A 277 2.49 -12.11 12.51
N THR A 278 2.16 -13.03 11.59
CA THR A 278 3.09 -14.02 11.04
C THR A 278 3.32 -13.74 9.56
N LEU A 279 4.58 -13.65 9.13
CA LEU A 279 4.96 -13.54 7.72
C LEU A 279 5.60 -14.85 7.27
N ILE A 280 5.09 -15.41 6.16
CA ILE A 280 5.62 -16.64 5.57
C ILE A 280 6.50 -16.31 4.36
N GLU A 281 7.74 -16.78 4.39
CA GLU A 281 8.74 -16.57 3.33
C GLU A 281 9.16 -17.91 2.72
N PRO A 282 8.79 -18.21 1.47
CA PRO A 282 9.22 -19.42 0.78
C PRO A 282 10.74 -19.40 0.56
N LYS A 283 11.47 -20.46 0.93
CA LYS A 283 12.91 -20.54 0.67
C LYS A 283 13.21 -20.81 -0.82
N TYR A 284 12.53 -21.80 -1.39
CA TYR A 284 12.72 -22.19 -2.79
C TYR A 284 12.03 -21.22 -3.76
N TYR A 285 10.77 -20.85 -3.48
CA TYR A 285 9.98 -19.92 -4.29
C TYR A 285 10.09 -18.46 -3.81
N SER A 286 11.29 -18.02 -3.42
CA SER A 286 11.53 -16.67 -2.86
C SER A 286 11.16 -15.54 -3.83
N SER A 287 11.15 -15.80 -5.13
CA SER A 287 10.68 -14.88 -6.17
C SER A 287 9.18 -14.56 -6.10
N PHE A 288 8.34 -15.46 -5.58
CA PHE A 288 6.87 -15.30 -5.58
C PHE A 288 6.47 -13.95 -4.97
N PHE A 289 6.97 -13.61 -3.79
CA PHE A 289 6.61 -12.37 -3.11
C PHE A 289 7.64 -11.24 -3.30
N SER A 290 8.54 -11.38 -4.29
CA SER A 290 9.54 -10.37 -4.66
C SER A 290 9.08 -9.41 -5.77
N HIS A 291 7.81 -9.52 -6.21
CA HIS A 291 7.22 -8.67 -7.25
C HIS A 291 6.96 -7.22 -6.79
N GLU A 292 6.98 -6.26 -7.74
CA GLU A 292 6.73 -4.82 -7.47
C GLU A 292 5.28 -4.52 -7.03
N MET A 293 4.34 -5.28 -7.59
CA MET A 293 2.92 -5.21 -7.31
C MET A 293 2.47 -6.49 -6.60
N ILE A 294 1.33 -6.44 -5.91
CA ILE A 294 0.78 -7.61 -5.23
C ILE A 294 0.08 -8.55 -6.22
N TYR A 295 -0.65 -7.99 -7.19
CA TYR A 295 -1.55 -8.72 -8.09
C TYR A 295 -1.29 -8.35 -9.55
N GLY A 296 -1.81 -9.16 -10.47
CA GLY A 296 -1.78 -8.93 -11.91
C GLY A 296 -0.67 -9.70 -12.64
N TYR A 297 -0.08 -10.71 -12.01
CA TYR A 297 0.95 -11.55 -12.62
C TYR A 297 0.35 -12.89 -13.09
N PRO A 298 0.90 -13.51 -14.15
CA PRO A 298 0.42 -14.81 -14.65
C PRO A 298 0.55 -15.96 -13.64
N ASP A 299 1.37 -15.80 -12.61
CA ASP A 299 1.59 -16.78 -11.53
C ASP A 299 0.82 -16.44 -10.25
N ASP A 300 -0.09 -15.45 -10.25
CA ASP A 300 -0.88 -15.07 -9.06
C ASP A 300 -1.51 -16.31 -8.36
N PHE A 301 -2.07 -17.25 -9.13
CA PHE A 301 -2.64 -18.48 -8.58
C PHE A 301 -1.59 -19.35 -7.87
N GLU A 302 -0.45 -19.62 -8.50
CA GLU A 302 0.65 -20.41 -7.95
C GLU A 302 1.19 -19.79 -6.66
N ARG A 303 1.40 -18.47 -6.67
CA ARG A 303 1.89 -17.72 -5.51
C ARG A 303 0.92 -17.81 -4.33
N PHE A 304 -0.35 -17.49 -4.56
CA PHE A 304 -1.32 -17.46 -3.46
C PHE A 304 -1.75 -18.86 -2.99
N SER A 305 -1.81 -19.86 -3.88
CA SER A 305 -2.07 -21.26 -3.48
C SER A 305 -0.92 -21.85 -2.65
N TYR A 306 0.34 -21.54 -2.96
CA TYR A 306 1.49 -21.86 -2.11
C TYR A 306 1.32 -21.23 -0.72
N PHE A 307 1.05 -19.93 -0.66
CA PHE A 307 0.89 -19.21 0.61
C PHE A 307 -0.27 -19.74 1.46
N CYS A 308 -1.42 -20.04 0.85
CA CYS A 308 -2.58 -20.64 1.52
C CYS A 308 -2.24 -21.99 2.14
N ARG A 309 -1.52 -22.83 1.38
CA ARG A 309 -1.06 -24.13 1.85
C ARG A 309 -0.08 -23.99 3.01
N ALA A 310 0.93 -23.14 2.87
CA ALA A 310 1.93 -22.88 3.90
C ALA A 310 1.34 -22.27 5.17
N SER A 311 0.29 -21.45 5.07
CA SER A 311 -0.45 -20.89 6.22
C SER A 311 -1.12 -21.99 7.05
N LEU A 312 -1.76 -22.97 6.40
CA LEU A 312 -2.36 -24.12 7.09
C LEU A 312 -1.30 -25.07 7.68
N ASP A 313 -0.23 -25.37 6.93
CA ASP A 313 0.89 -26.17 7.43
C ASP A 313 1.57 -25.49 8.65
N TYR A 314 1.68 -24.16 8.69
CA TYR A 314 2.16 -23.40 9.86
C TYR A 314 1.19 -23.49 11.05
N ILE A 315 -0.12 -23.30 10.84
CA ILE A 315 -1.15 -23.36 11.90
C ILE A 315 -1.11 -24.73 12.60
N VAL A 316 -1.10 -25.82 11.83
CA VAL A 316 -1.04 -27.18 12.38
C VAL A 316 0.29 -27.46 13.07
N LYS A 317 1.43 -27.02 12.51
CA LYS A 317 2.75 -27.23 13.14
C LYS A 317 2.93 -26.46 14.45
N CYS A 318 2.25 -25.32 14.60
CA CYS A 318 2.17 -24.63 15.88
C CYS A 318 1.17 -25.29 16.86
N GLY A 319 0.37 -26.27 16.42
CA GLY A 319 -0.74 -26.80 17.21
C GLY A 319 -1.78 -25.75 17.57
N LYS A 320 -2.00 -24.76 16.68
CA LYS A 320 -3.05 -23.74 16.85
C LYS A 320 -4.41 -24.35 16.50
N GLN A 321 -5.42 -24.06 17.31
CA GLN A 321 -6.81 -24.50 17.08
C GLN A 321 -7.74 -23.27 17.10
N PRO A 322 -7.65 -22.38 16.08
CA PRO A 322 -8.48 -21.18 16.06
C PRO A 322 -9.96 -21.54 15.90
N ASP A 323 -10.86 -20.84 16.58
CA ASP A 323 -12.30 -20.98 16.38
C ASP A 323 -12.69 -20.60 14.94
N VAL A 324 -12.03 -19.57 14.40
CA VAL A 324 -12.33 -19.02 13.07
C VAL A 324 -11.07 -18.79 12.24
N LEU A 325 -11.03 -19.39 11.04
CA LEU A 325 -10.19 -18.93 9.94
C LEU A 325 -10.98 -17.91 9.13
N HIS A 326 -10.48 -16.68 9.03
CA HIS A 326 -11.14 -15.60 8.30
C HIS A 326 -10.35 -15.27 7.02
N LEU A 327 -10.91 -15.71 5.89
CA LEU A 327 -10.38 -15.61 4.54
C LEU A 327 -10.91 -14.36 3.83
N HIS A 328 -10.11 -13.76 2.95
CA HIS A 328 -10.46 -12.55 2.20
C HIS A 328 -10.13 -12.71 0.71
N ASN A 329 -11.12 -12.43 -0.15
CA ASN A 329 -11.07 -12.53 -1.61
C ASN A 329 -10.58 -13.88 -2.19
N TRP A 330 -10.47 -13.95 -3.53
CA TRP A 330 -10.16 -15.18 -4.26
C TRP A 330 -8.76 -15.72 -3.91
N GLU A 331 -7.82 -14.82 -3.59
CA GLU A 331 -6.42 -15.12 -3.29
C GLU A 331 -6.29 -16.09 -2.09
N THR A 332 -7.21 -16.01 -1.12
CA THR A 332 -7.19 -16.90 0.05
C THR A 332 -8.33 -17.91 0.09
N ALA A 333 -9.25 -17.85 -0.87
CA ALA A 333 -10.43 -18.71 -0.93
C ALA A 333 -10.09 -20.21 -1.12
N ILE A 334 -8.92 -20.55 -1.69
CA ILE A 334 -8.45 -21.94 -1.82
C ILE A 334 -8.11 -22.61 -0.48
N VAL A 335 -7.97 -21.84 0.61
CA VAL A 335 -7.92 -22.40 1.98
C VAL A 335 -9.18 -23.21 2.29
N GLY A 336 -10.33 -22.84 1.72
CA GLY A 336 -11.60 -23.56 1.89
C GLY A 336 -11.50 -25.07 1.57
N PRO A 337 -11.29 -25.46 0.30
CA PRO A 337 -11.11 -26.87 -0.06
C PRO A 337 -9.90 -27.51 0.64
N LEU A 338 -8.74 -26.83 0.74
CA LEU A 338 -7.56 -27.36 1.44
C LEU A 338 -7.88 -27.77 2.88
N PHE A 339 -8.59 -26.91 3.61
CA PHE A 339 -8.97 -27.15 5.00
C PHE A 339 -9.82 -28.41 5.14
N TRP A 340 -10.95 -28.50 4.42
CA TRP A 340 -11.87 -29.63 4.57
C TRP A 340 -11.31 -30.94 4.02
N ASP A 341 -10.47 -30.87 3.00
CA ASP A 341 -9.94 -32.05 2.32
C ASP A 341 -8.70 -32.63 3.03
N THR A 342 -7.87 -31.78 3.65
CA THR A 342 -6.55 -32.17 4.19
C THR A 342 -6.38 -31.84 5.68
N PHE A 343 -6.74 -30.63 6.11
CA PHE A 343 -6.29 -30.11 7.42
C PHE A 343 -7.30 -30.25 8.58
N VAL A 344 -8.59 -30.40 8.30
CA VAL A 344 -9.63 -30.48 9.34
C VAL A 344 -9.39 -31.61 10.35
N LYS A 345 -8.79 -32.72 9.92
CA LYS A 345 -8.45 -33.90 10.75
C LYS A 345 -7.10 -33.80 11.47
N GLN A 346 -6.46 -32.63 11.45
CA GLN A 346 -5.15 -32.38 12.04
C GLN A 346 -5.27 -31.48 13.27
N GLY A 347 -6.33 -31.67 14.08
CA GLY A 347 -6.63 -30.86 15.25
C GLY A 347 -7.43 -29.57 14.97
N LEU A 348 -8.10 -29.50 13.81
CA LEU A 348 -8.87 -28.33 13.38
C LEU A 348 -10.38 -28.64 13.23
N GLU A 349 -10.87 -29.71 13.84
CA GLU A 349 -12.26 -30.19 13.73
C GLU A 349 -13.27 -29.17 14.32
N GLY A 350 -12.84 -28.39 15.33
CA GLY A 350 -13.60 -27.30 15.92
C GLY A 350 -13.64 -26.03 15.08
N THR A 351 -12.61 -25.78 14.27
CA THR A 351 -12.41 -24.56 13.49
C THR A 351 -13.48 -24.36 12.42
N ARG A 352 -13.91 -23.11 12.22
CA ARG A 352 -14.88 -22.72 11.18
C ARG A 352 -14.30 -21.70 10.24
N ILE A 353 -14.77 -21.70 8.99
CA ILE A 353 -14.31 -20.78 7.95
C ILE A 353 -15.33 -19.65 7.77
N LEU A 354 -14.85 -18.43 7.93
CA LEU A 354 -15.53 -17.19 7.55
C LEU A 354 -14.84 -16.63 6.30
N PHE A 355 -15.57 -16.42 5.22
CA PHE A 355 -15.03 -15.79 4.01
C PHE A 355 -15.59 -14.37 3.83
N THR A 356 -14.75 -13.42 3.44
CA THR A 356 -15.15 -12.06 3.07
C THR A 356 -14.78 -11.75 1.62
N CYS A 357 -15.78 -11.44 0.82
CA CYS A 357 -15.62 -10.97 -0.56
C CYS A 357 -15.73 -9.43 -0.58
N HIS A 358 -14.64 -8.77 -0.99
CA HIS A 358 -14.58 -7.32 -1.15
C HIS A 358 -15.08 -6.83 -2.52
N GLY A 359 -15.17 -7.73 -3.50
CA GLY A 359 -15.71 -7.48 -4.83
C GLY A 359 -15.53 -8.69 -5.76
N PHE A 360 -16.31 -8.73 -6.84
CA PHE A 360 -16.37 -9.86 -7.79
C PHE A 360 -15.56 -9.64 -9.07
N ASN A 361 -14.78 -8.55 -9.14
CA ASN A 361 -13.99 -8.17 -10.33
C ASN A 361 -12.83 -9.13 -10.64
N SER A 362 -12.28 -9.80 -9.61
CA SER A 362 -11.27 -10.85 -9.77
C SER A 362 -11.75 -12.08 -9.02
N GLN A 363 -11.76 -13.22 -9.72
CA GLN A 363 -12.33 -14.46 -9.20
C GLN A 363 -11.34 -15.61 -9.11
N GLY A 364 -10.11 -15.44 -9.61
CA GLY A 364 -9.14 -16.53 -9.76
C GLY A 364 -9.71 -17.64 -10.65
N ILE A 365 -9.87 -17.36 -11.94
CA ILE A 365 -10.29 -18.38 -12.91
C ILE A 365 -9.05 -19.08 -13.43
N GLU A 366 -8.97 -20.41 -13.32
CA GLU A 366 -7.79 -21.18 -13.71
C GLU A 366 -8.08 -22.57 -14.27
N GLN A 367 -7.05 -23.21 -14.84
CA GLN A 367 -7.09 -24.60 -15.26
C GLN A 367 -7.21 -25.56 -14.06
N PRO A 368 -8.07 -26.59 -14.12
CA PRO A 368 -8.29 -27.52 -13.00
C PRO A 368 -7.02 -28.19 -12.48
N ASP A 369 -6.11 -28.57 -13.38
CA ASP A 369 -4.88 -29.29 -13.04
C ASP A 369 -3.96 -28.49 -12.11
N LYS A 370 -4.02 -27.15 -12.14
CA LYS A 370 -3.26 -26.30 -11.21
C LYS A 370 -3.62 -26.53 -9.74
N LEU A 371 -4.81 -27.07 -9.43
CA LEU A 371 -5.19 -27.44 -8.06
C LEU A 371 -4.22 -28.46 -7.44
N ALA A 372 -3.66 -29.37 -8.26
CA ALA A 372 -2.68 -30.36 -7.82
C ALA A 372 -1.39 -29.73 -7.25
N LEU A 373 -1.05 -28.50 -7.65
CA LEU A 373 0.12 -27.78 -7.13
C LEU A 373 0.07 -27.62 -5.61
N CYS A 374 -1.10 -27.34 -5.01
CA CYS A 374 -1.25 -27.20 -3.56
C CYS A 374 -1.66 -28.50 -2.84
N GLY A 375 -1.75 -29.62 -3.57
CA GLY A 375 -2.09 -30.95 -3.06
C GLY A 375 -3.58 -31.25 -3.03
N LEU A 376 -4.37 -30.53 -3.84
CA LEU A 376 -5.80 -30.81 -4.05
C LEU A 376 -6.00 -31.73 -5.26
N ASP A 377 -7.06 -32.54 -5.25
CA ASP A 377 -7.44 -33.41 -6.37
C ASP A 377 -8.31 -32.65 -7.40
N PRO A 378 -7.83 -32.40 -8.64
CA PRO A 378 -8.62 -31.74 -9.67
C PRO A 378 -9.92 -32.47 -10.02
N LEU A 379 -9.90 -33.80 -10.12
CA LEU A 379 -11.05 -34.60 -10.55
C LEU A 379 -12.20 -34.53 -9.54
N ARG A 380 -11.87 -34.46 -8.25
CA ARG A 380 -12.87 -34.33 -7.18
C ARG A 380 -13.44 -32.91 -7.06
N LEU A 381 -12.70 -31.89 -7.47
CA LEU A 381 -13.04 -30.48 -7.25
C LEU A 381 -13.57 -29.77 -8.50
N HIS A 382 -13.26 -30.24 -9.70
CA HIS A 382 -13.75 -29.71 -10.97
C HIS A 382 -15.18 -30.19 -11.25
N ARG A 383 -16.12 -29.74 -10.41
CA ARG A 383 -17.55 -30.11 -10.46
C ARG A 383 -18.45 -28.88 -10.29
N PRO A 384 -19.69 -28.89 -10.83
CA PRO A 384 -20.63 -27.77 -10.70
C PRO A 384 -20.92 -27.39 -9.24
N ASP A 385 -21.02 -28.38 -8.35
CA ASP A 385 -21.26 -28.21 -6.91
C ASP A 385 -20.03 -27.73 -6.12
N ARG A 386 -18.85 -27.66 -6.77
CA ARG A 386 -17.54 -27.41 -6.18
C ARG A 386 -16.86 -26.20 -6.82
N LEU A 387 -15.70 -26.38 -7.46
CA LEU A 387 -14.89 -25.28 -7.98
C LEU A 387 -15.11 -24.99 -9.46
N GLN A 388 -15.82 -25.84 -10.24
CA GLN A 388 -16.01 -25.58 -11.68
C GLN A 388 -16.66 -24.21 -11.90
N ASP A 389 -16.12 -23.43 -12.83
CA ASP A 389 -16.67 -22.12 -13.14
C ASP A 389 -18.09 -22.22 -13.74
N ASN A 390 -18.93 -21.22 -13.47
CA ASN A 390 -20.33 -21.23 -13.92
C ASN A 390 -20.47 -20.92 -15.43
N THR A 391 -19.49 -20.24 -16.04
CA THR A 391 -19.54 -19.78 -17.42
C THR A 391 -18.65 -20.63 -18.33
N ASN A 392 -17.40 -20.85 -17.92
CA ASN A 392 -16.47 -21.75 -18.63
C ASN A 392 -16.27 -23.05 -17.85
N THR A 393 -17.09 -24.06 -18.16
CA THR A 393 -17.10 -25.35 -17.47
C THR A 393 -15.81 -26.19 -17.62
N GLN A 394 -14.83 -25.73 -18.41
CA GLN A 394 -13.50 -26.35 -18.46
C GLN A 394 -12.54 -25.80 -17.39
N LEU A 395 -12.90 -24.71 -16.72
CA LEU A 395 -12.08 -24.00 -15.75
C LEU A 395 -12.63 -24.14 -14.33
N VAL A 396 -11.79 -23.82 -13.36
CA VAL A 396 -12.16 -23.64 -11.95
C VAL A 396 -12.17 -22.18 -11.56
N ASN A 397 -13.03 -21.82 -10.61
CA ASN A 397 -13.24 -20.51 -10.06
C ASN A 397 -12.93 -20.55 -8.55
N ILE A 398 -11.84 -19.91 -8.13
CA ILE A 398 -11.37 -20.00 -6.75
C ILE A 398 -12.23 -19.16 -5.80
N LEU A 399 -12.78 -18.02 -6.27
CA LEU A 399 -13.74 -17.21 -5.50
C LEU A 399 -15.03 -17.97 -5.20
N LYS A 400 -15.54 -18.75 -6.17
CA LYS A 400 -16.63 -19.72 -5.98
C LYS A 400 -16.30 -20.70 -4.85
N GLY A 401 -15.07 -21.20 -4.79
CA GLY A 401 -14.58 -22.03 -3.67
C GLY A 401 -14.74 -21.36 -2.30
N GLY A 402 -14.40 -20.09 -2.19
CA GLY A 402 -14.59 -19.30 -0.96
C GLY A 402 -16.06 -19.22 -0.53
N VAL A 403 -16.99 -19.14 -1.49
CA VAL A 403 -18.44 -19.21 -1.20
C VAL A 403 -18.86 -20.63 -0.82
N VAL A 404 -18.47 -21.65 -1.59
CA VAL A 404 -18.90 -23.05 -1.41
C VAL A 404 -18.43 -23.63 -0.08
N TYR A 405 -17.13 -23.48 0.25
CA TYR A 405 -16.50 -24.17 1.38
C TYR A 405 -16.57 -23.43 2.72
N SER A 406 -17.01 -22.16 2.76
CA SER A 406 -17.08 -21.41 4.02
C SER A 406 -18.37 -21.68 4.81
N ASN A 407 -18.30 -21.65 6.14
CA ASN A 407 -19.48 -21.77 7.01
C ASN A 407 -20.34 -20.49 6.97
N ARG A 408 -19.70 -19.32 6.84
CA ARG A 408 -20.35 -18.03 6.62
C ARG A 408 -19.59 -17.24 5.56
N VAL A 409 -20.33 -16.43 4.81
CA VAL A 409 -19.78 -15.57 3.75
C VAL A 409 -20.28 -14.15 3.98
N VAL A 410 -19.36 -13.19 4.09
CA VAL A 410 -19.64 -11.77 4.11
C VAL A 410 -19.36 -11.20 2.73
N ILE A 411 -20.27 -10.41 2.18
CA ILE A 411 -20.04 -9.65 0.95
C ILE A 411 -20.07 -8.17 1.32
N MET A 412 -18.98 -7.46 1.01
CA MET A 412 -18.82 -6.06 1.37
C MET A 412 -19.56 -5.16 0.37
N SER A 413 -20.58 -4.45 0.84
CA SER A 413 -21.38 -3.52 0.05
C SER A 413 -22.01 -2.47 0.94
N SER A 414 -21.74 -1.19 0.65
CA SER A 414 -22.35 -0.05 1.34
C SER A 414 -23.58 0.52 0.61
N ILE A 415 -23.94 -0.01 -0.56
CA ILE A 415 -24.91 0.61 -1.49
C ILE A 415 -26.02 -0.36 -1.89
N TYR A 416 -25.70 -1.63 -2.10
CA TYR A 416 -26.62 -2.61 -2.68
C TYR A 416 -27.09 -3.64 -1.63
N PRO A 417 -28.40 -3.90 -1.54
CA PRO A 417 -28.95 -4.96 -0.70
C PRO A 417 -28.67 -6.35 -1.30
N LYS A 418 -28.79 -7.38 -0.46
CA LYS A 418 -28.47 -8.78 -0.78
C LYS A 418 -29.02 -9.28 -2.13
N HIS A 419 -30.27 -8.97 -2.45
CA HIS A 419 -30.88 -9.41 -3.71
C HIS A 419 -30.23 -8.77 -4.95
N VAL A 420 -29.94 -7.46 -4.92
CA VAL A 420 -29.27 -6.77 -6.05
C VAL A 420 -27.87 -7.33 -6.27
N ILE A 421 -27.15 -7.66 -5.20
CA ILE A 421 -25.81 -8.25 -5.30
C ILE A 421 -25.87 -9.62 -5.97
N VAL A 422 -26.77 -10.50 -5.51
CA VAL A 422 -26.91 -11.86 -6.05
C VAL A 422 -27.27 -11.84 -7.53
N HIS A 423 -28.27 -11.03 -7.93
CA HIS A 423 -28.82 -11.03 -9.28
C HIS A 423 -28.04 -10.16 -10.30
N ASN A 424 -27.50 -9.00 -9.89
CA ASN A 424 -27.00 -8.01 -10.86
C ASN A 424 -25.50 -7.71 -10.77
N LEU A 425 -24.83 -8.04 -9.66
CA LEU A 425 -23.45 -7.61 -9.37
C LEU A 425 -22.53 -8.78 -8.97
N SER A 426 -22.98 -10.00 -9.18
CA SER A 426 -22.27 -11.23 -8.82
C SER A 426 -21.25 -11.69 -9.85
N HIS A 427 -21.19 -11.06 -11.03
CA HIS A 427 -20.32 -11.43 -12.15
C HIS A 427 -20.37 -12.94 -12.41
N GLU A 428 -21.53 -13.46 -12.83
CA GLU A 428 -21.75 -14.87 -13.19
C GLU A 428 -21.75 -15.86 -12.01
N LEU A 429 -21.47 -15.41 -10.78
CA LEU A 429 -21.64 -16.20 -9.55
C LEU A 429 -23.07 -16.24 -9.00
N GLU A 430 -24.06 -15.63 -9.67
CA GLU A 430 -25.47 -15.66 -9.25
C GLU A 430 -25.96 -17.08 -8.87
N PRO A 431 -25.76 -18.15 -9.68
CA PRO A 431 -26.25 -19.48 -9.34
C PRO A 431 -25.65 -20.00 -8.03
N THR A 432 -24.33 -19.81 -7.85
CA THR A 432 -23.60 -20.19 -6.63
C THR A 432 -24.10 -19.42 -5.41
N LEU A 433 -24.25 -18.10 -5.53
CA LEU A 433 -24.70 -17.26 -4.42
C LEU A 433 -26.15 -17.55 -4.04
N ASN A 434 -27.00 -17.92 -5.01
CA ASN A 434 -28.38 -18.28 -4.74
C ASN A 434 -28.51 -19.66 -4.06
N VAL A 435 -27.71 -20.65 -4.46
CA VAL A 435 -27.62 -21.96 -3.76
C VAL A 435 -27.13 -21.80 -2.32
N HIS A 436 -26.24 -20.84 -2.06
CA HIS A 436 -25.66 -20.60 -0.74
C HIS A 436 -26.27 -19.41 0.02
N ARG A 437 -27.48 -18.96 -0.37
CA ARG A 437 -28.11 -17.71 0.08
C ARG A 437 -28.15 -17.57 1.60
N ASP A 438 -28.42 -18.64 2.35
CA ASP A 438 -28.64 -18.59 3.80
C ASP A 438 -27.38 -18.30 4.63
N LYS A 439 -26.19 -18.63 4.09
CA LYS A 439 -24.91 -18.32 4.74
C LYS A 439 -24.32 -16.97 4.33
N LEU A 440 -24.91 -16.27 3.35
CA LEU A 440 -24.49 -14.93 2.92
C LEU A 440 -24.99 -13.82 3.88
N VAL A 441 -24.07 -12.98 4.32
CA VAL A 441 -24.29 -11.74 5.07
C VAL A 441 -23.79 -10.57 4.21
N ILE A 442 -24.53 -9.47 4.16
CA ILE A 442 -24.06 -8.23 3.51
C ILE A 442 -23.62 -7.27 4.60
N ALA A 443 -22.42 -6.71 4.49
CA ALA A 443 -21.89 -5.76 5.45
C ALA A 443 -21.38 -4.48 4.75
N PRO A 444 -21.65 -3.28 5.29
CA PRO A 444 -21.01 -2.06 4.82
C PRO A 444 -19.55 -2.01 5.27
N TYR A 445 -18.74 -1.22 4.57
CA TYR A 445 -17.40 -0.89 5.06
C TYR A 445 -17.47 -0.04 6.33
N GLY A 446 -16.76 -0.46 7.37
CA GLY A 446 -16.60 0.31 8.62
C GLY A 446 -15.53 1.40 8.51
N LEU A 447 -15.52 2.32 9.48
CA LEU A 447 -14.53 3.38 9.62
C LEU A 447 -13.90 3.30 11.02
N ASP A 448 -12.56 3.21 11.12
CA ASP A 448 -11.88 3.30 12.42
C ASP A 448 -11.82 4.77 12.86
N LYS A 449 -12.75 5.16 13.74
CA LYS A 449 -12.79 6.50 14.35
C LYS A 449 -11.55 6.83 15.18
N SER A 450 -10.73 5.86 15.59
CA SER A 450 -9.44 6.18 16.24
C SER A 450 -8.36 6.66 15.27
N THR A 451 -8.60 6.54 13.95
CA THR A 451 -7.69 7.01 12.89
C THR A 451 -8.31 8.14 12.07
N TRP A 452 -9.62 8.09 11.83
CA TRP A 452 -10.35 9.03 10.97
C TRP A 452 -11.38 9.82 11.78
N ASP A 453 -10.93 10.68 12.68
CA ASP A 453 -11.77 11.62 13.45
C ASP A 453 -11.32 13.07 13.23
N PRO A 454 -12.11 13.91 12.52
CA PRO A 454 -11.74 15.29 12.24
C PRO A 454 -11.63 16.18 13.48
N SER A 455 -12.12 15.73 14.64
CA SER A 455 -11.99 16.47 15.90
C SER A 455 -10.60 16.35 16.54
N THR A 456 -9.81 15.33 16.16
CA THR A 456 -8.46 15.06 16.67
C THR A 456 -7.40 14.84 15.60
N ASP A 457 -7.78 14.79 14.31
CA ASP A 457 -6.87 14.59 13.18
C ASP A 457 -5.88 15.78 13.04
N TYR A 458 -4.61 15.51 13.32
CA TYR A 458 -3.51 16.48 13.28
C TYR A 458 -3.02 16.80 11.85
N PHE A 459 -3.50 16.10 10.83
CA PHE A 459 -3.24 16.46 9.43
C PHE A 459 -4.20 17.53 8.89
N LEU A 460 -5.31 17.78 9.60
CA LEU A 460 -6.22 18.88 9.27
C LEU A 460 -5.61 20.23 9.71
N PRO A 461 -5.68 21.28 8.86
CA PRO A 461 -5.29 22.63 9.26
C PRO A 461 -6.05 23.16 10.48
N GLU A 462 -7.31 22.73 10.65
CA GLU A 462 -8.14 23.04 11.81
C GLU A 462 -9.14 21.91 12.04
N ASN A 463 -9.25 21.44 13.27
CA ASN A 463 -10.17 20.37 13.65
C ASN A 463 -11.64 20.83 13.61
N PHE A 464 -12.55 19.90 13.34
CA PHE A 464 -13.98 20.16 13.32
C PHE A 464 -14.78 18.93 13.73
N ASN A 465 -16.00 19.12 14.20
CA ASN A 465 -16.90 18.04 14.59
C ASN A 465 -18.35 18.38 14.18
N ALA A 466 -19.32 17.53 14.55
CA ALA A 466 -20.72 17.72 14.17
C ALA A 466 -21.37 18.98 14.79
N GLU A 467 -20.85 19.47 15.92
CA GLU A 467 -21.36 20.63 16.66
C GLU A 467 -20.66 21.94 16.21
N ASN A 468 -19.38 21.87 15.86
CA ASN A 468 -18.59 22.97 15.33
C ASN A 468 -17.96 22.60 13.99
N MET A 469 -18.58 23.07 12.91
CA MET A 469 -18.16 22.83 11.53
C MET A 469 -17.24 23.92 10.96
N ASN A 470 -16.84 24.93 11.74
CA ASN A 470 -16.07 26.08 11.25
C ASN A 470 -14.70 25.68 10.67
N GLY A 471 -13.97 24.78 11.35
CA GLY A 471 -12.68 24.24 10.87
C GLY A 471 -12.76 23.58 9.50
N LYS A 472 -13.93 23.09 9.06
CA LYS A 472 -14.13 22.54 7.71
C LYS A 472 -14.00 23.62 6.63
N ALA A 473 -14.34 24.87 6.91
CA ALA A 473 -14.15 25.99 5.98
C ALA A 473 -12.67 26.30 5.77
N PHE A 474 -11.87 26.33 6.85
CA PHE A 474 -10.42 26.48 6.79
C PHE A 474 -9.75 25.30 6.08
N CYS A 475 -10.19 24.07 6.35
CA CYS A 475 -9.75 22.88 5.62
C CYS A 475 -10.06 22.96 4.11
N LYS A 476 -11.23 23.47 3.72
CA LYS A 476 -11.60 23.71 2.31
C LYS A 476 -10.69 24.75 1.65
N ALA A 477 -10.46 25.89 2.30
CA ALA A 477 -9.59 26.95 1.79
C ALA A 477 -8.16 26.43 1.56
N ALA A 478 -7.54 25.84 2.59
CA ALA A 478 -6.22 25.24 2.51
C ALA A 478 -6.10 24.15 1.42
N LEU A 479 -7.16 23.36 1.18
CA LEU A 479 -7.17 22.37 0.09
C LEU A 479 -7.26 23.04 -1.29
N LEU A 480 -8.10 24.08 -1.47
CA LEU A 480 -8.18 24.84 -2.72
C LEU A 480 -6.84 25.51 -3.03
N GLN A 481 -6.21 26.15 -2.04
CA GLN A 481 -4.87 26.75 -2.14
C GLN A 481 -3.82 25.71 -2.56
N LYS A 482 -3.78 24.53 -1.93
CA LYS A 482 -2.88 23.43 -2.29
C LYS A 482 -3.11 22.89 -3.71
N LEU A 483 -4.34 22.98 -4.23
CA LEU A 483 -4.71 22.57 -5.59
C LEU A 483 -4.59 23.69 -6.63
N GLY A 484 -4.19 24.91 -6.24
CA GLY A 484 -4.13 26.07 -7.13
C GLY A 484 -5.49 26.57 -7.62
N LEU A 485 -6.58 26.23 -6.91
CA LEU A 485 -7.95 26.62 -7.25
C LEU A 485 -8.34 27.91 -6.51
N SER A 486 -9.18 28.75 -7.12
CA SER A 486 -9.58 30.01 -6.50
C SER A 486 -10.50 29.83 -5.30
N GLU A 487 -10.21 30.57 -4.23
CA GLU A 487 -11.02 30.63 -3.01
C GLU A 487 -12.27 31.52 -3.23
N HIS A 488 -13.24 31.00 -3.98
CA HIS A 488 -14.59 31.57 -3.99
C HIS A 488 -15.48 30.79 -3.03
N SER A 489 -16.13 31.50 -2.11
CA SER A 489 -16.94 30.92 -1.02
C SER A 489 -18.03 29.98 -1.54
N SER A 490 -18.64 30.32 -2.68
CA SER A 490 -19.71 29.58 -3.36
C SER A 490 -19.25 28.37 -4.20
N THR A 491 -17.95 28.13 -4.41
CA THR A 491 -17.49 26.96 -5.18
C THR A 491 -17.77 25.66 -4.42
N ILE A 492 -18.59 24.77 -4.99
CA ILE A 492 -18.80 23.41 -4.46
C ILE A 492 -17.60 22.56 -4.88
N LEU A 493 -16.77 22.15 -3.91
CA LEU A 493 -15.70 21.19 -4.15
C LEU A 493 -16.25 19.77 -4.06
N MET A 494 -16.27 19.05 -5.17
CA MET A 494 -16.55 17.61 -5.22
C MET A 494 -15.25 16.85 -5.46
N SER A 495 -14.89 15.96 -4.54
CA SER A 495 -13.74 15.07 -4.66
C SER A 495 -14.18 13.63 -4.87
N LYS A 496 -13.41 12.88 -5.68
CA LYS A 496 -13.52 11.44 -5.83
C LYS A 496 -12.11 10.84 -5.72
N ALA A 497 -11.81 10.19 -4.60
CA ALA A 497 -10.59 9.42 -4.41
C ALA A 497 -10.90 7.93 -4.63
N SER A 498 -10.09 7.26 -5.47
CA SER A 498 -10.20 5.84 -5.81
C SER A 498 -8.89 5.39 -6.43
N LEU A 499 -8.49 4.13 -6.24
CA LEU A 499 -7.49 3.53 -7.15
C LEU A 499 -8.04 3.55 -8.58
N MET A 500 -7.18 3.87 -9.54
CA MET A 500 -7.53 4.00 -10.96
C MET A 500 -7.59 2.64 -11.66
N ALA A 501 -8.57 1.80 -11.30
CA ALA A 501 -8.72 0.46 -11.88
C ALA A 501 -9.61 0.40 -13.13
N ASN A 502 -10.51 1.37 -13.37
CA ASN A 502 -11.55 1.19 -14.40
C ASN A 502 -11.96 2.50 -15.12
N LYS A 503 -11.61 2.61 -16.42
CA LYS A 503 -11.83 3.81 -17.26
C LYS A 503 -13.30 4.23 -17.34
N PHE A 504 -14.25 3.29 -17.27
CA PHE A 504 -15.69 3.58 -17.34
C PHE A 504 -16.22 4.42 -16.16
N SER A 505 -15.71 4.21 -14.93
CA SER A 505 -16.16 4.95 -13.75
C SER A 505 -15.68 6.41 -13.72
N ILE A 506 -14.63 6.73 -14.50
CA ILE A 506 -14.19 8.10 -14.76
C ILE A 506 -15.04 8.71 -15.88
N LEU A 507 -15.28 8.00 -16.98
CA LEU A 507 -16.14 8.48 -18.08
C LEU A 507 -17.56 8.85 -17.62
N MET A 508 -18.16 8.07 -16.70
CA MET A 508 -19.45 8.43 -16.11
C MET A 508 -19.34 9.67 -15.19
N TRP A 509 -18.32 9.75 -14.33
CA TRP A 509 -18.15 10.91 -13.44
C TRP A 509 -17.85 12.21 -14.21
N VAL A 510 -17.06 12.13 -15.29
CA VAL A 510 -16.80 13.25 -16.21
C VAL A 510 -18.07 13.63 -16.98
N ARG A 511 -18.86 12.68 -17.49
CA ARG A 511 -20.18 12.97 -18.09
C ARG A 511 -21.13 13.63 -17.10
N GLN A 512 -21.11 13.22 -15.84
CA GLN A 512 -21.96 13.79 -14.80
C GLN A 512 -21.51 15.20 -14.38
N LEU A 513 -20.20 15.45 -14.33
CA LEU A 513 -19.64 16.81 -14.19
C LEU A 513 -20.04 17.71 -15.37
N GLN A 514 -19.97 17.19 -16.61
CA GLN A 514 -20.39 17.90 -17.82
C GLN A 514 -21.88 18.26 -17.78
N THR A 515 -22.78 17.41 -17.28
CA THR A 515 -24.20 17.75 -17.12
C THR A 515 -24.42 18.77 -16.00
N THR A 516 -23.77 18.68 -14.84
CA THR A 516 -23.86 19.75 -13.82
C THR A 516 -23.34 21.10 -14.33
N SER A 517 -22.24 21.13 -15.08
CA SER A 517 -21.71 22.34 -15.72
C SER A 517 -22.69 22.93 -16.75
N TYR A 518 -23.40 22.07 -17.48
CA TYR A 518 -24.43 22.49 -18.44
C TYR A 518 -25.66 23.12 -17.77
N PHE A 519 -26.08 22.60 -16.61
CA PHE A 519 -27.20 23.17 -15.86
C PHE A 519 -26.86 24.55 -15.26
N ASP A 520 -25.64 24.73 -14.77
CA ASP A 520 -25.21 26.01 -14.19
C ASP A 520 -25.08 27.13 -15.25
N LYS A 521 -24.61 26.78 -16.46
CA LYS A 521 -24.62 27.68 -17.62
C LYS A 521 -26.02 28.09 -18.08
N ARG A 522 -27.05 27.24 -17.90
CA ARG A 522 -28.44 27.63 -18.20
C ARG A 522 -29.04 28.57 -17.17
N ARG A 523 -28.68 28.44 -15.88
CA ARG A 523 -29.09 29.37 -14.82
C ARG A 523 -28.45 30.75 -14.96
N THR A 524 -27.24 30.85 -15.52
CA THR A 524 -26.61 32.14 -15.81
C THR A 524 -27.12 32.78 -17.11
N SER A 525 -27.52 32.00 -18.12
CA SER A 525 -28.16 32.56 -19.33
C SER A 525 -29.63 32.95 -19.14
N SER A 526 -30.35 32.36 -18.18
CA SER A 526 -31.75 32.68 -17.88
C SER A 526 -31.94 33.91 -16.98
N ARG A 527 -30.89 34.71 -16.75
CA ARG A 527 -30.93 35.92 -15.90
C ARG A 527 -30.53 37.20 -16.65
N TRP A 528 -30.61 37.16 -17.98
CA TRP A 528 -30.36 38.28 -18.91
C TRP A 528 -31.47 38.37 -20.00
N ARG A 529 -32.70 38.05 -19.61
CA ARG A 529 -33.93 38.34 -20.39
C ARG A 529 -35.10 38.64 -19.44
N GLU A 530 -35.02 39.81 -18.84
CA GLU A 530 -36.13 40.64 -18.36
C GLU A 530 -35.61 42.08 -18.27
#